data_AF-A0A1Y1IPC1-F1
#
_entry.id   AF-A0A1Y1IPC1-F1
#
_cell.length_a   1.000
_cell.length_b   1.000
_cell.length_c   1.000
_cell.angle_alpha   90.00
_cell.angle_beta   90.00
_cell.angle_gamma   90.00
#
_symmetry.space_group_name_H-M   'P 1'
#
loop_
_entity.id
_entity.type
_entity.pdbx_description
1 polymer ?
#
loop_
_entity_poly.entity_id
_entity_poly.type
_entity_poly.pdbx_seq_one_letter_code
_entity_poly.pdbx_strand_id
1 'polypeptide(L)'
;MRGRTIEHNGGAGGYALGNTLGSETVSLGVNHFPSHSHGVGLDSPLPPTFTAGQSPANIDTTLPPGQQAVVVPYDDNGPGVSSNGQLYRTALGSVAGGSQPHGNLQPYLVIQCAIATTGFI
;
A
#
# COMPACT_ATOMS: atom_id res chain seq x y z
N MET A 1 35.30 10.71 -2.18
CA MET A 1 34.47 10.09 -3.24
C MET A 1 34.18 8.61 -3.01
N ARG A 2 34.70 7.95 -1.96
CA ARG A 2 34.43 6.52 -1.72
C ARG A 2 32.94 6.32 -1.37
N GLY A 3 32.30 5.35 -2.02
CA GLY A 3 30.89 5.01 -1.76
C GLY A 3 29.89 6.11 -2.14
N ARG A 4 30.24 6.99 -3.09
CA ARG A 4 29.40 8.11 -3.53
C ARG A 4 29.32 8.13 -5.06
N THR A 5 28.15 8.46 -5.60
CA THR A 5 27.99 8.87 -7.00
C THR A 5 28.49 10.30 -7.16
N ILE A 6 29.21 10.60 -8.24
CA ILE A 6 29.70 11.94 -8.54
C ILE A 6 28.65 12.65 -9.38
N GLU A 7 28.24 13.84 -8.95
CA GLU A 7 27.31 14.70 -9.69
C GLU A 7 27.99 16.01 -10.07
N HIS A 8 27.61 16.54 -11.23
CA HIS A 8 28.06 17.85 -11.68
C HIS A 8 27.46 18.97 -10.81
N ASN A 9 28.14 20.12 -10.73
CA ASN A 9 27.67 21.24 -9.91
C ASN A 9 26.38 21.88 -10.43
N GLY A 10 25.95 21.61 -11.67
CA GLY A 10 24.68 22.07 -12.22
C GLY A 10 24.68 23.53 -12.71
N GLY A 11 25.83 24.22 -12.72
CA GLY A 11 25.92 25.62 -13.15
C GLY A 11 25.34 26.63 -12.16
N ALA A 12 24.77 27.73 -12.66
CA ALA A 12 24.24 28.81 -11.83
C ALA A 12 23.04 28.36 -10.98
N GLY A 13 23.14 28.52 -9.65
CA GLY A 13 22.12 28.04 -8.71
C GLY A 13 22.19 26.55 -8.40
N GLY A 14 23.23 25.86 -8.88
CA GLY A 14 23.44 24.44 -8.60
C GLY A 14 24.14 24.15 -7.26
N TYR A 15 24.67 22.94 -7.12
CA TYR A 15 25.27 22.46 -5.87
C TYR A 15 26.67 23.03 -5.65
N ALA A 16 26.98 23.40 -4.39
CA ALA A 16 28.35 23.72 -4.01
C ALA A 16 29.25 22.47 -4.15
N LEU A 17 30.46 22.66 -4.67
CA LEU A 17 31.41 21.56 -4.84
C LEU A 17 31.77 20.93 -3.49
N GLY A 18 31.81 19.61 -3.44
CA GLY A 18 32.13 18.86 -2.22
C GLY A 18 30.94 18.57 -1.31
N ASN A 19 29.73 19.06 -1.63
CA ASN A 19 28.53 18.69 -0.88
C ASN A 19 28.22 17.19 -1.02
N THR A 20 27.74 16.59 0.06
CA THR A 20 27.30 15.19 0.10
C THR A 20 25.82 15.13 0.43
N LEU A 21 25.04 14.47 -0.43
CA LEU A 21 23.59 14.33 -0.34
C LEU A 21 23.18 12.89 -0.72
N GLY A 22 21.89 12.57 -0.53
CA GLY A 22 21.31 11.26 -0.86
C GLY A 22 21.12 10.35 0.35
N SER A 23 20.42 9.23 0.12
CA SER A 23 20.19 8.17 1.11
C SER A 23 20.24 6.82 0.40
N GLU A 24 20.95 5.85 0.97
CA GLU A 24 21.09 4.51 0.41
C GLU A 24 19.81 3.67 0.57
N THR A 25 18.94 4.03 1.53
CA THR A 25 17.64 3.38 1.74
C THR A 25 16.54 4.40 2.01
N VAL A 26 15.30 4.08 1.63
CA VAL A 26 14.10 4.90 1.91
C VAL A 26 12.99 4.02 2.45
N SER A 27 12.20 4.56 3.39
CA SER A 27 10.97 3.95 3.89
C SER A 27 9.75 4.70 3.36
N LEU A 28 8.78 3.99 2.82
CA LEU A 28 7.50 4.57 2.39
C LEU A 28 6.52 4.65 3.57
N GLY A 29 6.10 5.86 3.91
CA GLY A 29 5.02 6.12 4.87
C GLY A 29 3.70 6.46 4.18
N VAL A 30 2.66 6.70 4.96
CA VAL A 30 1.29 6.97 4.45
C VAL A 30 1.24 8.11 3.43
N ASN A 31 1.98 9.20 3.68
CA ASN A 31 2.01 10.36 2.79
C ASN A 31 2.70 10.11 1.44
N HIS A 32 3.34 8.94 1.25
CA HIS A 32 3.98 8.54 0.00
C HIS A 32 3.07 7.65 -0.87
N PHE A 33 1.85 7.36 -0.42
CA PHE A 33 0.86 6.60 -1.20
C PHE A 33 -0.30 7.51 -1.62
N PRO A 34 -0.74 7.44 -2.89
CA PRO A 34 -2.00 8.08 -3.30
C PRO A 34 -3.19 7.53 -2.52
N SER A 35 -4.22 8.37 -2.35
CA SER A 35 -5.51 7.92 -1.85
C SER A 35 -6.04 6.81 -2.76
N HIS A 36 -6.37 5.66 -2.16
CA HIS A 36 -6.91 4.51 -2.88
C HIS A 36 -8.05 3.89 -2.06
N SER A 37 -8.93 3.18 -2.74
CA SER A 37 -10.03 2.44 -2.13
C SER A 37 -10.12 1.04 -2.72
N HIS A 38 -10.60 0.10 -1.91
CA HIS A 38 -10.86 -1.27 -2.33
C HIS A 38 -12.36 -1.45 -2.45
N GLY A 39 -12.84 -1.57 -3.69
CA GLY A 39 -14.21 -1.96 -3.98
C GLY A 39 -14.33 -3.47 -4.03
N VAL A 40 -15.47 -4.00 -3.59
CA VAL A 40 -15.86 -5.38 -3.83
C VAL A 40 -17.14 -5.41 -4.64
N GLY A 41 -17.16 -6.26 -5.66
CA GLY A 41 -18.40 -6.68 -6.30
C GLY A 41 -19.08 -7.70 -5.39
N LEU A 42 -20.21 -7.32 -4.82
CA LEU A 42 -21.07 -8.22 -4.07
C LEU A 42 -22.14 -8.70 -5.06
N ASP A 43 -22.32 -10.02 -5.18
CA ASP A 43 -23.57 -10.49 -5.76
C ASP A 43 -24.69 -9.97 -4.87
N SER A 44 -25.68 -9.29 -5.47
CA SER A 44 -26.90 -8.90 -4.76
C SER A 44 -27.34 -10.12 -3.97
N PRO A 45 -27.62 -10.02 -2.66
CA PRO A 45 -28.32 -11.10 -2.00
C PRO A 45 -29.63 -11.21 -2.76
N LEU A 46 -29.75 -12.20 -3.67
CA LEU A 46 -31.07 -12.72 -3.99
C LEU A 46 -31.65 -13.00 -2.60
N PRO A 47 -32.82 -12.45 -2.23
CA PRO A 47 -33.49 -12.93 -1.03
C PRO A 47 -33.51 -14.44 -1.19
N PRO A 48 -32.86 -15.22 -0.30
CA PRO A 48 -32.68 -16.62 -0.59
C PRO A 48 -34.08 -17.23 -0.58
N THR A 49 -34.63 -17.50 -1.76
CA THR A 49 -35.78 -18.38 -1.90
C THR A 49 -35.24 -19.77 -1.61
N PHE A 50 -35.07 -20.08 -0.33
CA PHE A 50 -34.83 -21.42 0.13
C PHE A 50 -36.13 -22.18 -0.13
N THR A 51 -36.11 -23.08 -1.11
CA THR A 51 -37.09 -24.16 -1.18
C THR A 51 -36.91 -25.00 0.09
N ALA A 52 -38.00 -25.29 0.81
CA ALA A 52 -37.97 -26.11 2.02
C ALA A 52 -37.14 -27.39 1.78
N GLY A 53 -36.05 -27.55 2.53
CA GLY A 53 -35.12 -28.69 2.41
C GLY A 53 -33.64 -28.34 2.18
N GLN A 54 -33.33 -27.09 1.82
CA GLN A 54 -31.93 -26.63 1.76
C GLN A 54 -31.48 -26.17 3.15
N SER A 55 -30.60 -26.94 3.80
CA SER A 55 -29.97 -26.53 5.06
C SER A 55 -28.87 -25.49 4.79
N PRO A 56 -29.00 -24.23 5.25
CA PRO A 56 -27.91 -23.28 5.16
C PRO A 56 -26.95 -23.53 6.33
N ALA A 57 -25.67 -23.71 6.06
CA ALA A 57 -24.60 -23.81 7.06
C ALA A 57 -24.37 -22.51 7.87
N ASN A 58 -25.35 -21.58 7.90
CA ASN A 58 -25.25 -20.25 8.49
C ASN A 58 -26.59 -19.78 9.11
N ILE A 59 -27.35 -20.70 9.72
CA ILE A 59 -28.50 -20.29 10.56
C ILE A 59 -27.94 -19.76 11.88
N ASP A 60 -28.11 -18.46 12.11
CA ASP A 60 -27.97 -17.88 13.44
C ASP A 60 -29.09 -18.43 14.35
N THR A 61 -28.74 -19.40 15.18
CA THR A 61 -29.67 -20.08 16.10
C THR A 61 -30.16 -19.20 17.25
N THR A 62 -29.69 -17.96 17.36
CA THR A 62 -30.13 -17.02 18.40
C THR A 62 -31.39 -16.22 18.00
N LEU A 63 -31.83 -16.31 16.75
CA LEU A 63 -32.98 -15.57 16.24
C LEU A 63 -34.31 -16.32 16.47
N PRO A 64 -35.41 -15.58 16.77
CA PRO A 64 -36.74 -16.16 16.84
C PRO A 64 -37.15 -16.88 15.54
N PRO A 65 -37.96 -17.95 15.61
CA PRO A 65 -38.48 -18.63 14.42
C PRO A 65 -39.14 -17.63 13.45
N GLY A 66 -38.64 -17.58 12.21
CA GLY A 66 -39.13 -16.66 11.17
C GLY A 66 -38.33 -15.37 11.01
N GLN A 67 -37.29 -15.12 11.83
CA GLN A 67 -36.31 -14.06 11.60
C GLN A 67 -34.99 -14.65 11.09
N GLN A 68 -34.40 -14.03 10.07
CA GLN A 68 -33.05 -14.35 9.60
C GLN A 68 -32.21 -13.07 9.60
N ALA A 69 -31.05 -13.12 10.25
CA ALA A 69 -30.03 -12.10 10.07
C ALA A 69 -29.45 -12.30 8.66
N VAL A 70 -29.70 -11.34 7.78
CA VAL A 70 -28.92 -11.19 6.56
C VAL A 70 -27.55 -10.69 7.01
N VAL A 71 -26.68 -11.61 7.41
CA VAL A 71 -25.27 -11.30 7.62
C VAL A 71 -24.66 -11.18 6.23
N VAL A 72 -24.50 -9.96 5.74
CA VAL A 72 -23.67 -9.73 4.55
C VAL A 72 -22.23 -9.80 5.06
N PRO A 73 -21.44 -10.84 4.70
CA PRO A 73 -20.13 -11.08 5.33
C PRO A 73 -19.08 -10.01 4.99
N TYR A 74 -19.41 -9.05 4.13
CA TYR A 74 -18.46 -8.18 3.44
C TYR A 74 -18.93 -6.72 3.33
N ASP A 75 -20.05 -6.32 3.95
CA ASP A 75 -20.52 -4.94 3.94
C ASP A 75 -20.63 -4.32 5.35
N ASP A 76 -20.40 -3.01 5.42
CA ASP A 76 -20.56 -2.16 6.60
C ASP A 76 -21.96 -1.51 6.65
N ASN A 77 -22.73 -1.63 5.57
CA ASN A 77 -23.89 -0.77 5.31
C ASN A 77 -25.25 -1.44 5.62
N GLY A 78 -25.25 -2.68 6.11
CA GLY A 78 -26.47 -3.37 6.50
C GLY A 78 -27.29 -3.87 5.31
N PRO A 79 -28.33 -4.68 5.56
CA PRO A 79 -29.01 -5.42 4.51
C PRO A 79 -29.70 -4.49 3.50
N GLY A 80 -29.32 -4.62 2.22
CA GLY A 80 -30.00 -3.96 1.09
C GLY A 80 -29.15 -3.00 0.26
N VAL A 81 -27.84 -2.90 0.46
CA VAL A 81 -26.97 -2.06 -0.38
C VAL A 81 -26.53 -2.74 -1.68
N SER A 82 -26.38 -1.92 -2.72
CA SER A 82 -26.10 -2.29 -4.11
C SER A 82 -24.92 -3.23 -4.30
N SER A 83 -24.90 -3.94 -5.44
CA SER A 83 -23.87 -4.93 -5.84
C SER A 83 -22.41 -4.44 -5.83
N ASN A 84 -22.15 -3.16 -5.52
CA ASN A 84 -20.82 -2.59 -5.35
C ASN A 84 -20.74 -1.89 -3.98
N GLY A 85 -19.99 -2.48 -3.06
CA GLY A 85 -19.75 -1.94 -1.71
C GLY A 85 -18.26 -1.69 -1.44
N GLN A 86 -17.95 -0.86 -0.44
CA GLN A 86 -16.61 -0.83 0.14
C GLN A 86 -16.43 -2.06 1.04
N LEU A 87 -15.26 -2.67 1.02
CA LEU A 87 -14.95 -3.75 1.95
C LEU A 87 -14.83 -3.21 3.38
N TYR A 88 -15.34 -3.97 4.34
CA TYR A 88 -15.23 -3.67 5.76
C TYR A 88 -13.77 -3.40 6.17
N ARG A 89 -13.54 -2.31 6.92
CA ARG A 89 -12.19 -1.78 7.23
C ARG A 89 -11.23 -2.81 7.84
N THR A 90 -11.74 -3.78 8.60
CA THR A 90 -10.89 -4.81 9.25
C THR A 90 -10.51 -5.94 8.30
N ALA A 91 -11.22 -6.11 7.17
CA ALA A 91 -10.91 -7.11 6.15
C ALA A 91 -9.73 -6.71 5.25
N LEU A 92 -9.45 -5.41 5.13
CA LEU A 92 -8.40 -4.86 4.25
C LEU A 92 -7.03 -4.72 4.92
N GLY A 93 -6.92 -5.01 6.22
CA GLY A 93 -5.70 -4.78 6.99
C GLY A 93 -5.38 -3.29 7.18
N SER A 94 -4.12 -2.99 7.46
CA SER A 94 -3.66 -1.60 7.63
C SER A 94 -3.74 -0.84 6.30
N VAL A 95 -4.31 0.37 6.33
CA VAL A 95 -4.32 1.35 5.22
C VAL A 95 -2.91 1.83 4.83
N ALA A 96 -1.90 1.47 5.62
CA ALA A 96 -0.51 1.78 5.43
C ALA A 96 0.32 0.51 5.29
N GLY A 97 1.30 0.51 4.37
CA GLY A 97 2.33 -0.52 4.33
C GLY A 97 3.20 -0.53 5.59
N GLY A 98 4.00 -1.58 5.77
CA GLY A 98 4.83 -1.80 6.97
C GLY A 98 6.02 -0.85 7.15
N SER A 99 6.18 0.17 6.30
CA SER A 99 7.29 1.16 6.34
C SER A 99 8.69 0.53 6.33
N GLN A 100 8.84 -0.68 5.78
CA GLN A 100 10.11 -1.38 5.71
C GLN A 100 11.06 -0.65 4.73
N PRO A 101 12.32 -0.38 5.12
CA PRO A 101 13.28 0.26 4.23
C PRO A 101 13.53 -0.56 2.97
N HIS A 102 13.55 0.09 1.81
CA HIS A 102 14.01 -0.48 0.55
C HIS A 102 15.28 0.21 0.07
N GLY A 103 16.08 -0.52 -0.71
CA GLY A 103 17.28 0.04 -1.35
C GLY A 103 16.91 1.19 -2.29
N ASN A 104 17.69 2.27 -2.21
CA ASN A 104 17.60 3.45 -3.07
C ASN A 104 18.93 3.67 -3.80
N LEU A 105 19.56 2.56 -4.20
CA LEU A 105 20.79 2.54 -4.98
C LEU A 105 20.45 2.12 -6.41
N GLN A 106 20.84 2.94 -7.38
CA GLN A 106 20.87 2.52 -8.78
C GLN A 106 21.98 1.48 -9.01
N PRO A 107 21.95 0.72 -10.11
CA PRO A 107 23.09 -0.12 -10.50
C PRO A 107 24.40 0.68 -10.54
N TYR A 108 25.48 0.11 -9.99
CA TYR A 108 26.76 0.83 -9.87
C TYR A 108 27.96 -0.06 -10.16
N LEU A 109 29.06 0.58 -10.56
CA LEU A 109 30.38 -0.01 -10.65
C LEU A 109 31.33 0.79 -9.76
N VAL A 110 32.13 0.09 -8.96
CA VAL A 110 33.12 0.72 -8.08
C VAL A 110 34.38 1.03 -8.88
N ILE A 111 34.80 2.29 -8.86
CA ILE A 111 36.04 2.76 -9.47
C ILE A 111 36.92 3.50 -8.45
N GLN A 112 38.21 3.55 -8.73
CA GLN A 112 39.16 4.35 -7.96
C GLN A 112 39.12 5.80 -8.46
N CYS A 113 38.70 6.73 -7.61
CA CYS A 113 38.80 8.16 -7.89
C CYS A 113 40.00 8.76 -7.13
N ALA A 114 40.81 9.55 -7.82
CA ALA A 114 41.93 10.31 -7.25
C ALA A 114 41.77 11.81 -7.58
N ILE A 115 42.18 12.67 -6.64
CA ILE A 115 42.18 14.13 -6.81
C ILE A 115 43.63 14.59 -6.65
N ALA A 116 44.15 15.33 -7.62
CA ALA A 116 45.44 15.98 -7.50
C ALA A 116 45.31 17.20 -6.58
N THR A 117 45.92 17.14 -5.39
CA THR A 117 45.90 18.25 -4.42
C THR A 117 47.00 19.28 -4.68
N THR A 118 47.94 18.96 -5.57
CA THR A 118 49.05 19.81 -5.99
C THR A 118 49.29 19.61 -7.49
N GLY A 119 49.53 20.68 -8.23
CA GLY A 119 50.06 20.59 -9.60
C GLY A 119 51.56 20.38 -9.57
N PHE A 120 52.10 19.57 -10.49
CA PHE A 120 53.52 19.57 -10.78
C PHE A 120 53.85 20.87 -11.54
N ILE A 121 54.88 21.59 -11.09
CA ILE A 121 55.43 22.77 -11.79
C ILE A 121 56.40 22.34 -12.90
#